data_AF-W5TE49-F1
#
_entry.id   AF-W5TE49-F1
#
_cell.length_a   1.000
_cell.length_b   1.000
_cell.length_c   1.000
_cell.angle_alpha   90.00
_cell.angle_beta   90.00
_cell.angle_gamma   90.00
#
_symmetry.space_group_name_H-M   'P 1'
#
loop_
_entity.id
_entity.type
_entity.pdbx_description
1 polymer ?
#
loop_
_entity_poly.entity_id
_entity_poly.type
_entity_poly.pdbx_seq_one_letter_code
_entity_poly.pdbx_strand_id
1 'polypeptide(L)' 'MLVTPDVPEIPPRLTDPRPVLAVGSLLWLVATVVVWCVDSWADARPICLMGLVVGVLAYGIFVIQRRGSRRGDKGAQKGL' A
#
# COMPACT_ATOMS: atom_id res chain seq x y z
N MET A 1 17.25 -13.01 35.52
CA MET A 1 15.86 -12.75 35.11
C MET A 1 15.90 -11.55 34.18
N LEU A 2 15.68 -11.73 32.88
CA LEU A 2 15.68 -10.62 31.93
C LEU A 2 14.34 -9.89 32.05
N VAL A 3 14.36 -8.63 32.50
CA VAL A 3 13.20 -7.75 32.47
C VAL A 3 13.07 -7.23 31.04
N THR A 4 12.00 -7.59 30.34
CA THR A 4 11.68 -6.99 29.05
C THR A 4 11.19 -5.57 29.32
N PRO A 5 11.78 -4.53 28.71
CA PRO A 5 11.28 -3.17 28.85
C PRO A 5 9.84 -3.10 28.37
N ASP A 6 8.97 -2.41 29.13
CA ASP A 6 7.62 -2.09 28.69
C ASP A 6 7.71 -1.00 27.61
N VAL A 7 7.56 -1.39 26.35
CA VAL A 7 7.65 -0.46 25.21
C VAL A 7 6.24 0.04 24.90
N PRO A 8 5.97 1.35 24.94
CA PRO A 8 4.67 1.89 24.60
C PRO A 8 4.25 1.48 23.18
N GLU A 9 3.01 0.97 23.04
CA GLU A 9 2.47 0.61 21.74
C GLU A 9 2.24 1.86 20.88
N ILE A 10 2.62 1.78 19.60
CA ILE A 10 2.36 2.84 18.63
C ILE A 10 0.85 2.89 18.36
N PRO A 11 0.22 4.08 18.33
CA PRO A 11 -1.19 4.23 18.01
C PRO A 11 -1.56 3.50 16.71
N PRO A 12 -2.63 2.68 16.69
CA PRO A 12 -2.98 1.84 15.52
C PRO A 12 -3.14 2.62 14.20
N ARG A 13 -3.55 3.89 14.28
CA ARG A 13 -3.67 4.78 13.11
C ARG A 13 -2.34 5.09 12.40
N LEU A 14 -1.21 4.92 13.09
CA LEU A 14 0.13 5.15 12.52
C LEU A 14 0.76 3.85 11.97
N THR A 15 0.19 2.70 12.32
CA THR A 15 0.70 1.38 11.91
C THR A 15 -0.22 0.68 10.91
N ASP A 16 -1.46 1.13 10.76
CA ASP A 16 -2.39 0.61 9.75
C ASP A 16 -1.91 0.97 8.33
N PRO A 17 -1.55 -0.02 7.49
CA PRO A 17 -1.06 0.24 6.14
C PRO A 17 -2.18 0.63 5.16
N ARG A 18 -3.45 0.37 5.49
CA ARG A 18 -4.60 0.63 4.61
C ARG A 18 -4.67 2.07 4.07
N PRO A 19 -4.62 3.12 4.90
CA PRO A 19 -4.71 4.50 4.41
C PRO A 19 -3.58 4.85 3.44
N VAL A 20 -2.34 4.45 3.75
CA VAL A 20 -1.18 4.77 2.90
C VAL A 20 -1.28 4.06 1.55
N LEU A 21 -1.62 2.78 1.54
CA LEU A 21 -1.79 2.02 0.30
C LEU A 21 -2.95 2.55 -0.54
N ALA A 22 -4.10 2.86 0.08
CA ALA A 22 -5.26 3.37 -0.64
C ALA A 22 -5.00 4.75 -1.25
N VAL A 23 -4.44 5.68 -0.46
CA VAL A 23 -4.14 7.04 -0.92
C VAL A 23 -3.04 7.01 -1.98
N GLY A 24 -1.95 6.26 -1.77
CA GLY A 24 -0.85 6.15 -2.73
C GLY A 24 -1.31 5.59 -4.08
N SER A 25 -2.09 4.51 -4.08
CA SER A 25 -2.63 3.93 -5.32
C SER A 25 -3.63 4.86 -6.01
N LEU A 26 -4.48 5.56 -5.26
CA LEU A 26 -5.42 6.54 -5.81
C LEU A 26 -4.68 7.73 -6.43
N LEU A 27 -3.62 8.23 -5.80
CA LEU A 27 -2.80 9.31 -6.36
C LEU A 27 -2.17 8.92 -7.69
N TRP A 28 -1.66 7.70 -7.82
CA TRP A 28 -1.13 7.22 -9.10
C TRP A 28 -2.22 7.05 -10.16
N LEU A 29 -3.43 6.63 -9.78
CA LEU A 29 -4.58 6.57 -10.70
C LEU A 29 -4.92 7.98 -11.21
N VAL A 30 -5.04 8.96 -10.31
CA VAL A 30 -5.33 10.35 -10.65
C VAL A 30 -4.22 10.93 -11.53
N ALA A 31 -2.94 10.73 -11.17
CA ALA A 31 -1.81 11.19 -11.97
C ALA A 31 -1.82 10.57 -13.38
N THR A 32 -2.15 9.28 -13.49
CA THR A 32 -2.32 8.60 -14.78
C THR A 32 -3.44 9.24 -15.59
N VAL A 33 -4.60 9.56 -15.01
CA VAL A 33 -5.66 10.27 -15.77
C VAL A 33 -5.16 11.65 -16.22
N VAL A 34 -4.52 12.40 -15.33
CA VAL A 34 -4.08 13.77 -15.55
C VAL A 34 -3.04 13.89 -16.66
N VAL A 35 -2.04 13.00 -16.74
CA VAL A 35 -0.99 13.07 -17.79
C VAL A 35 -1.49 12.65 -19.19
N TRP A 36 -2.71 12.11 -19.29
CA TRP A 36 -3.39 11.90 -20.57
C TRP A 36 -4.26 13.10 -20.99
N CYS A 37 -4.57 14.03 -20.09
CA CYS A 37 -5.30 15.26 -20.42
C CYS A 37 -4.43 16.33 -21.10
N VAL A 38 -3.11 16.21 -21.04
CA VAL A 38 -2.15 17.22 -21.52
C VAL A 38 -1.07 16.56 -22.37
N ASP A 39 -1.03 16.83 -23.67
CA ASP A 39 -0.09 16.19 -24.60
C ASP A 39 1.37 16.53 -24.31
N SER A 40 1.66 17.73 -23.81
CA SER A 40 3.02 18.10 -23.40
C SER A 40 3.57 17.28 -22.22
N TRP A 41 2.74 16.45 -21.58
CA TRP A 41 3.15 15.54 -20.50
C TRP A 41 3.28 14.09 -20.97
N ALA A 42 3.34 13.84 -22.28
CA ALA A 42 3.46 12.50 -22.86
C ALA A 42 4.63 11.69 -22.28
N ASP A 43 5.76 12.33 -22.00
CA ASP A 43 6.95 11.68 -21.43
C ASP A 43 6.75 11.16 -20.00
N ALA A 44 5.77 11.70 -19.27
CA ALA A 44 5.42 11.24 -17.92
C ALA A 44 4.48 10.02 -17.91
N ARG A 45 3.80 9.73 -19.04
CA ARG A 45 2.81 8.64 -19.15
C ARG A 45 3.35 7.27 -18.71
N PRO A 46 4.54 6.82 -19.16
CA PRO A 46 5.07 5.52 -18.74
C PRO A 46 5.32 5.45 -17.23
N ILE A 47 5.81 6.55 -16.63
CA ILE A 47 6.10 6.63 -15.19
C ILE A 47 4.80 6.56 -14.38
N CYS A 48 3.78 7.35 -14.77
CA CYS A 48 2.47 7.32 -14.12
C CYS A 48 1.80 5.95 -14.22
N LEU A 49 1.84 5.33 -15.41
CA LEU A 49 1.30 4.00 -15.62
C LEU A 49 2.00 2.96 -14.75
N MET A 50 3.33 2.99 -14.68
CA MET A 50 4.09 2.04 -13.85
C MET A 50 3.83 2.27 -12.36
N GLY A 51 3.72 3.51 -11.91
CA GLY A 51 3.31 3.82 -10.55
C GLY A 51 1.93 3.27 -10.20
N LEU A 52 0.97 3.38 -11.12
CA LEU A 52 -0.36 2.78 -10.96
C LEU A 52 -0.30 1.24 -10.90
N VAL A 53 0.46 0.61 -11.79
CA VAL A 53 0.65 -0.86 -11.79
C VAL A 53 1.23 -1.32 -10.47
N VAL A 54 2.31 -0.68 -9.99
CA VAL A 54 2.93 -1.00 -8.71
C VAL A 54 1.95 -0.80 -7.55
N GLY A 55 1.19 0.30 -7.54
CA GLY A 55 0.17 0.56 -6.52
C GLY A 55 -0.94 -0.49 -6.48
N VAL A 56 -1.42 -0.94 -7.65
CA VAL A 56 -2.41 -2.03 -7.77
C VAL A 56 -1.84 -3.34 -7.27
N LEU A 57 -0.60 -3.68 -7.64
CA LEU A 57 0.07 -4.90 -7.18
C LEU A 57 0.27 -4.90 -5.67
N ALA A 58 0.78 -3.80 -5.10
CA ALA A 58 1.00 -3.65 -3.66
C ALA A 58 -0.32 -3.81 -2.88
N TYR A 59 -1.38 -3.13 -3.33
CA TYR A 59 -2.71 -3.24 -2.70
C TYR A 59 -3.28 -4.66 -2.83
N GLY A 60 -3.13 -5.30 -3.99
CA GLY A 60 -3.57 -6.68 -4.23
C GLY A 60 -2.87 -7.68 -3.31
N ILE A 61 -1.55 -7.58 -3.17
CA ILE A 61 -0.76 -8.39 -2.24
C ILE A 61 -1.25 -8.17 -0.81
N PHE A 62 -1.44 -6.92 -0.39
CA PHE A 62 -1.95 -6.60 0.95
C PHE A 62 -3.32 -7.26 1.20
N VAL A 63 -4.26 -7.19 0.26
CA VAL A 63 -5.59 -7.81 0.42
C VAL A 63 -5.49 -9.32 0.53
N ILE A 64 -4.66 -9.96 -0.29
CA ILE A 64 -4.41 -11.42 -0.22
C ILE A 64 -3.84 -11.78 1.15
N GLN A 65 -2.81 -11.06 1.58
CA GLN A 65 -2.15 -11.29 2.87
C GLN A 65 -3.09 -11.07 4.06
N ARG A 66 -3.90 -10.01 4.05
CA ARG A 66 -4.90 -9.74 5.08
C ARG A 66 -5.96 -10.85 5.15
N ARG A 67 -6.42 -11.35 4.00
CA ARG A 67 -7.36 -12.48 3.95
C ARG A 67 -6.75 -13.75 4.52
N GLY A 68 -5.52 -14.08 4.15
CA GLY A 68 -4.80 -15.24 4.68
C GLY A 68 -4.54 -15.11 6.18
N SER A 69 -4.18 -13.92 6.65
CA SER A 69 -3.96 -13.63 8.07
C SER A 69 -5.24 -13.85 8.90
N ARG A 70 -6.40 -13.39 8.38
CA ARG A 70 -7.71 -13.64 9.00
C ARG A 70 -8.14 -15.11 8.99
N ARG A 71 -7.63 -15.93 8.06
CA ARG A 71 -7.88 -17.38 7.98
C ARG A 71 -6.89 -18.21 8.81
N GLY A 72 -5.77 -17.61 9.25
CA GLY A 72 -4.71 -18.31 9.96
C GLY A 72 -3.74 -19.06 9.05
N ASP A 73 -3.60 -18.65 7.78
CA ASP A 73 -2.72 -19.31 6.81
C ASP A 73 -1.25 -19.24 7.28
N LYS A 74 -0.53 -20.37 7.24
CA LYS A 74 0.85 -20.48 7.77
C LYS A 74 1.85 -19.50 7.13
N GLY A 75 1.61 -19.10 5.89
CA GLY A 75 2.44 -18.15 5.13
C GLY A 75 1.97 -16.70 5.18
N ALA A 76 0.88 -16.40 5.90
CA ALA A 76 0.37 -15.04 5.97
C ALA A 76 1.14 -14.19 6.98
N GLN A 77 1.34 -12.91 6.64
CA GLN A 77 1.95 -11.95 7.55
C GLN A 77 1.06 -11.73 8.79
N LYS A 78 1.69 -11.77 9.96
CA LYS A 78 1.02 -11.50 11.25
C LYS A 78 0.94 -10.00 11.49
N GLY A 79 -0.15 -9.56 12.12
CA GLY A 79 -0.36 -8.15 12.45
C GLY A 79 -0.86 -7.26 11.30
N LEU A 80 -1.31 -7.86 10.19
CA LEU A 80 -2.08 -7.17 9.13
C LEU A 80 -3.56 -7.12 9.48
#